data_AF-A0A1F8R486-F1
#
_entry.id   AF-A0A1F8R486-F1
#
_cell.length_a   1.000
_cell.length_b   1.000
_cell.length_c   1.000
_cell.angle_alpha   90.00
_cell.angle_beta   90.00
_cell.angle_gamma   90.00
#
_symmetry.space_group_name_H-M   'P 1'
#
loop_
_entity.id
_entity.type
_entity.pdbx_description
1 polymer ?
#
loop_
_entity_poly.entity_id
_entity_poly.type
_entity_poly.pdbx_seq_one_letter_code
_entity_poly.pdbx_strand_id
1 'polypeptide(L)'
;MVEIRYGTQYEVTDLAGKTISEAREHFRAGFGIPEKAQAKLNGNKVKGNSEIDTVLNDDDRLTFAVSRSRTPFLVGALLLALAVTGGVFAATADSATVTLGISAQSDLATVTAFAGPTWTVHPRFKGTIPNGKIFQIAPQSFTGDLLATLYITNGNELVNVYNALVMKVQIFDGAGANATQPAYLTLENSALSLAFNNTTPTGNYTVNITSGYYSNFRWVTGFTPSGEEDPIIFLEVTQASP
;
A
#
# COMPACT_ATOMS: atom_id res chain seq x y z
N MET A 1 -49.81 -43.79 -30.46
CA MET A 1 -50.06 -43.57 -29.00
C MET A 1 -49.25 -42.38 -28.52
N VAL A 2 -49.75 -41.61 -27.55
CA VAL A 2 -49.09 -40.40 -27.02
C VAL A 2 -48.67 -40.63 -25.56
N GLU A 3 -47.43 -40.29 -25.20
CA GLU A 3 -46.95 -40.32 -23.81
C GLU A 3 -47.24 -38.99 -23.13
N ILE A 4 -48.05 -39.00 -22.06
CA ILE A 4 -48.25 -37.84 -21.18
C ILE A 4 -47.44 -37.99 -19.91
N ARG A 5 -46.77 -36.91 -19.49
CA ARG A 5 -45.98 -36.86 -18.26
C ARG A 5 -46.23 -35.58 -17.46
N TYR A 6 -46.43 -35.74 -16.15
CA TYR A 6 -46.40 -34.64 -15.18
C TYR A 6 -45.71 -35.10 -13.89
N GLY A 7 -44.60 -34.45 -13.52
CA GLY A 7 -43.79 -34.87 -12.38
C GLY A 7 -43.26 -36.30 -12.53
N THR A 8 -43.63 -37.17 -11.58
CA THR A 8 -43.29 -38.60 -11.56
C THR A 8 -44.35 -39.49 -12.22
N GLN A 9 -45.53 -38.96 -12.53
CA GLN A 9 -46.62 -39.70 -13.16
C GLN A 9 -46.47 -39.66 -14.68
N TYR A 10 -46.74 -40.79 -15.33
CA TYR A 10 -46.83 -40.89 -16.79
C TYR A 10 -47.88 -41.92 -17.20
N GLU A 11 -48.49 -41.70 -18.36
CA GLU A 11 -49.46 -42.61 -18.96
C GLU A 11 -49.32 -42.57 -20.48
N VAL A 12 -49.47 -43.72 -21.14
CA VAL A 12 -49.47 -43.84 -22.60
C VAL A 12 -50.88 -44.19 -23.02
N THR A 13 -51.49 -43.31 -23.82
CA THR A 13 -52.90 -43.44 -24.21
C THR A 13 -53.10 -42.98 -25.66
N ASP A 14 -54.24 -43.34 -26.24
CA ASP A 14 -54.59 -42.94 -27.60
C ASP A 14 -55.21 -41.54 -27.59
N LEU A 15 -54.39 -40.56 -27.94
CA LEU A 15 -54.76 -39.15 -28.03
C LEU A 15 -54.43 -38.56 -29.41
N ALA A 16 -54.08 -39.41 -30.37
CA ALA A 16 -53.82 -38.95 -31.73
C ALA A 16 -55.09 -38.26 -32.27
N GLY A 17 -54.91 -37.08 -32.87
CA GLY A 17 -56.02 -36.27 -33.37
C GLY A 17 -56.72 -35.40 -32.33
N LYS A 18 -56.38 -35.50 -31.04
CA LYS A 18 -56.83 -34.54 -30.01
C LYS A 18 -55.87 -33.37 -29.89
N THR A 19 -56.38 -32.22 -29.47
CA THR A 19 -55.56 -31.04 -29.19
C THR A 19 -54.88 -31.16 -27.82
N ILE A 20 -53.77 -30.42 -27.62
CA ILE A 20 -53.09 -30.35 -26.32
C ILE A 20 -54.04 -29.84 -25.22
N SER A 21 -54.94 -28.88 -25.52
CA SER A 21 -55.91 -28.37 -24.55
C SER A 21 -56.90 -29.45 -24.10
N GLU A 22 -57.42 -30.25 -25.03
CA GLU A 22 -58.34 -31.34 -24.70
C GLU A 22 -57.63 -32.43 -23.88
N ALA A 23 -56.40 -32.78 -24.25
CA ALA A 23 -55.57 -33.70 -23.48
C ALA A 23 -55.32 -33.15 -22.07
N ARG A 24 -55.01 -31.86 -21.93
CA ARG A 24 -54.85 -31.20 -20.64
C ARG A 24 -56.11 -31.30 -19.79
N GLU A 25 -57.28 -31.04 -20.36
CA GLU A 25 -58.55 -31.10 -19.64
C GLU A 25 -58.87 -32.53 -19.16
N HIS A 26 -58.67 -33.52 -20.04
CA HIS A 26 -58.88 -34.93 -19.72
C HIS A 26 -58.02 -35.41 -18.55
N PHE A 27 -56.74 -35.01 -18.53
CA PHE A 27 -55.78 -35.45 -17.50
C PHE A 27 -55.64 -34.47 -16.33
N ARG A 28 -56.34 -33.33 -16.33
CA ARG A 28 -56.21 -32.28 -15.30
C ARG A 28 -56.48 -32.82 -13.91
N ALA A 29 -57.60 -33.52 -13.73
CA ALA A 29 -58.03 -34.06 -12.45
C ALA A 29 -57.17 -35.26 -12.01
N GLY A 30 -56.81 -36.16 -12.94
CA GLY A 30 -56.04 -37.37 -12.64
C GLY A 30 -54.59 -37.11 -12.25
N PHE A 31 -53.92 -36.20 -12.98
CA PHE A 31 -52.52 -35.86 -12.74
C PHE A 31 -52.34 -34.64 -11.81
N GLY A 32 -53.43 -33.99 -11.40
CA GLY A 32 -53.38 -32.76 -10.60
C GLY A 32 -52.62 -31.62 -11.29
N ILE A 33 -52.77 -31.49 -12.62
CA ILE A 33 -52.03 -30.52 -13.41
C ILE A 33 -52.55 -29.11 -13.09
N PRO A 34 -51.72 -28.21 -12.52
CA PRO A 34 -52.16 -26.86 -12.20
C PRO A 34 -52.31 -26.06 -13.50
N GLU A 35 -53.20 -25.07 -13.49
CA GLU A 35 -53.50 -24.23 -14.66
C GLU A 35 -52.26 -23.51 -15.21
N LYS A 36 -51.34 -23.14 -14.31
CA LYS A 36 -50.05 -22.52 -14.63
C LYS A 36 -48.97 -23.48 -15.17
N ALA A 37 -49.26 -24.78 -15.28
CA ALA A 37 -48.32 -25.72 -15.89
C ALA A 37 -48.22 -25.46 -17.39
N GLN A 38 -47.01 -25.45 -17.90
CA GLN A 38 -46.74 -25.25 -19.30
C GLN A 38 -46.61 -26.58 -20.03
N ALA A 39 -47.30 -26.73 -21.16
CA ALA A 39 -47.13 -27.87 -22.04
C ALA A 39 -45.80 -27.81 -22.79
N LYS A 40 -45.17 -28.98 -22.93
CA LYS A 40 -44.03 -29.21 -23.81
C LYS A 40 -44.33 -30.40 -24.70
N LEU A 41 -44.29 -30.19 -26.01
CA LEU A 41 -44.45 -31.25 -27.00
C LEU A 41 -43.06 -31.63 -27.51
N ASN A 42 -42.68 -32.90 -27.36
CA ASN A 42 -41.37 -33.43 -27.77
C ASN A 42 -40.18 -32.60 -27.22
N GLY A 43 -40.34 -32.08 -25.99
CA GLY A 43 -39.35 -31.24 -25.32
C GLY A 43 -39.47 -29.74 -25.63
N ASN A 44 -40.18 -29.35 -26.70
CA ASN A 44 -40.37 -27.97 -27.10
C ASN A 44 -41.53 -27.32 -26.37
N LYS A 45 -41.32 -26.10 -25.89
CA LYS A 45 -42.33 -25.33 -25.14
C LYS A 45 -43.45 -24.86 -26.06
N VAL A 46 -44.68 -25.27 -25.75
CA VAL A 46 -45.88 -24.78 -26.43
C VAL A 46 -46.38 -23.52 -25.70
N LYS A 47 -46.74 -22.48 -26.45
CA LYS A 47 -47.35 -21.27 -25.87
C LYS A 47 -48.80 -21.59 -25.51
N GLY A 48 -49.30 -21.05 -24.40
CA GLY A 48 -50.64 -21.37 -23.89
C GLY A 48 -51.76 -21.12 -24.90
N ASN A 49 -51.64 -20.08 -25.73
CA ASN A 49 -52.60 -19.79 -26.81
C ASN A 49 -52.52 -20.77 -27.99
N SER A 50 -51.38 -21.44 -28.18
CA SER A 50 -51.19 -22.44 -29.24
C SER A 50 -51.58 -23.85 -28.79
N GLU A 51 -51.89 -24.08 -27.51
CA GLU A 51 -52.31 -25.41 -27.03
C GLU A 51 -53.68 -25.84 -27.59
N ILE A 52 -54.52 -24.89 -27.96
CA ILE A 52 -55.84 -25.13 -28.56
C ILE A 52 -55.70 -25.60 -30.02
N ASP A 53 -54.73 -25.06 -30.76
CA ASP A 53 -54.54 -25.36 -32.18
C ASP A 53 -53.57 -26.51 -32.45
N THR A 54 -52.80 -26.93 -31.45
CA THR A 54 -51.78 -27.98 -31.62
C THR A 54 -52.40 -29.35 -31.45
N VAL A 55 -52.54 -30.08 -32.57
CA VAL A 55 -53.02 -31.46 -32.62
C VAL A 55 -51.87 -32.43 -32.34
N LEU A 56 -52.15 -33.45 -31.52
CA LEU A 56 -51.22 -34.52 -31.19
C LEU A 56 -51.17 -35.58 -32.29
N ASN A 57 -49.98 -36.00 -32.67
CA ASN A 57 -49.75 -37.13 -33.57
C ASN A 57 -49.36 -38.39 -32.80
N ASP A 58 -49.37 -39.53 -33.49
CA ASP A 58 -48.78 -40.74 -32.95
C ASP A 58 -47.30 -40.55 -32.61
N ASP A 59 -46.87 -41.12 -31.50
CA ASP A 59 -45.52 -41.07 -30.93
C ASP A 59 -45.11 -39.71 -30.33
N ASP A 60 -46.04 -38.77 -30.23
CA ASP A 60 -45.78 -37.51 -29.53
C ASP A 60 -45.62 -37.72 -28.01
N ARG A 61 -44.72 -36.92 -27.43
CA ARG A 61 -44.49 -36.85 -25.99
C ARG A 61 -44.92 -35.50 -25.44
N LEU A 62 -45.98 -35.50 -24.64
CA LEU A 62 -46.54 -34.31 -24.01
C LEU A 62 -46.13 -34.27 -22.53
N THR A 63 -45.35 -33.26 -22.15
CA THR A 63 -44.93 -33.06 -20.75
C THR A 63 -45.47 -31.75 -20.21
N PHE A 64 -46.12 -31.79 -19.06
CA PHE A 64 -46.52 -30.59 -18.33
C PHE A 64 -45.47 -30.26 -17.26
N ALA A 65 -45.06 -28.99 -17.17
CA ALA A 65 -44.11 -28.55 -16.15
C ALA A 65 -44.43 -27.15 -15.64
N VAL A 66 -44.34 -26.94 -14.33
CA VAL A 66 -44.50 -25.61 -13.72
C VAL A 66 -43.18 -24.87 -13.82
N SER A 67 -43.13 -23.81 -14.63
CA SER A 67 -41.98 -22.89 -14.63
C SER A 67 -42.06 -21.98 -13.41
N ARG A 68 -41.19 -22.18 -12.41
CA ARG A 68 -40.98 -21.18 -11.35
C ARG A 68 -39.91 -20.20 -11.84
N SER A 69 -40.28 -18.96 -12.16
CA SER A 69 -39.32 -17.90 -12.45
C SER A 69 -38.57 -17.54 -11.16
N ARG A 70 -37.26 -17.83 -11.09
CA ARG A 70 -36.38 -17.39 -9.98
C ARG A 70 -35.94 -15.93 -10.13
N THR A 71 -36.23 -15.30 -11.26
CA THR A 71 -35.87 -13.92 -11.61
C THR A 71 -36.23 -12.86 -10.57
N PRO A 72 -37.45 -12.81 -9.98
CA PRO A 72 -37.79 -11.75 -9.02
C PRO A 72 -36.96 -11.82 -7.73
N PHE A 73 -36.58 -13.02 -7.27
CA PHE A 73 -35.73 -13.19 -6.10
C PHE A 73 -34.30 -12.69 -6.35
N LEU A 74 -33.78 -12.92 -7.56
CA LEU A 74 -32.42 -12.51 -7.93
C LEU A 74 -32.33 -10.98 -8.06
N VAL A 75 -33.35 -10.34 -8.65
CA VAL A 75 -33.44 -8.87 -8.71
C VAL A 75 -33.52 -8.25 -7.32
N GLY A 76 -34.34 -8.81 -6.42
CA GLY A 76 -34.42 -8.34 -5.03
C GLY A 76 -33.09 -8.45 -4.27
N ALA A 77 -32.38 -9.57 -4.43
CA ALA A 77 -31.08 -9.77 -3.79
C ALA A 77 -30.02 -8.79 -4.32
N LEU A 78 -30.02 -8.49 -5.62
CA LEU A 78 -29.08 -7.54 -6.22
C LEU A 78 -29.31 -6.11 -5.70
N LEU A 79 -30.57 -5.67 -5.62
CA LEU A 79 -30.91 -4.33 -5.11
C LEU A 79 -30.51 -4.16 -3.64
N LEU A 80 -30.71 -5.20 -2.82
CA LEU A 80 -30.29 -5.17 -1.41
C LEU A 80 -28.76 -5.08 -1.30
N ALA A 81 -28.03 -5.86 -2.09
CA ALA A 81 -26.56 -5.83 -2.08
C ALA A 81 -26.02 -4.44 -2.48
N LEU A 82 -26.65 -3.79 -3.47
CA LEU A 82 -26.25 -2.45 -3.92
C LEU A 82 -26.53 -1.37 -2.84
N ALA A 83 -27.65 -1.49 -2.13
CA ALA A 83 -28.00 -0.56 -1.06
C ALA A 83 -27.03 -0.66 0.14
N VAL A 84 -26.65 -1.89 0.51
CA VAL A 84 -25.71 -2.12 1.62
C VAL A 84 -24.31 -1.61 1.25
N THR A 85 -23.80 -1.93 0.05
CA THR A 85 -22.47 -1.46 -0.36
C THR A 85 -22.43 0.06 -0.54
N GLY A 86 -23.45 0.67 -1.16
CA GLY A 86 -23.54 2.13 -1.31
C GLY A 86 -23.62 2.87 0.04
N GLY A 87 -24.32 2.31 1.03
CA GLY A 87 -24.44 2.91 2.36
C GLY A 87 -23.11 2.95 3.12
N VAL A 88 -22.27 1.91 3.00
CA VAL A 88 -20.95 1.87 3.65
C VAL A 88 -20.02 2.94 3.06
N PHE A 89 -19.97 3.08 1.73
CA PHE A 89 -19.11 4.09 1.09
C PHE A 89 -19.53 5.54 1.41
N ALA A 90 -20.82 5.79 1.63
CA ALA A 90 -21.29 7.11 2.04
C ALA A 90 -21.00 7.41 3.52
N ALA A 91 -21.10 6.40 4.40
CA ALA A 91 -20.88 6.57 5.84
C ALA A 91 -19.39 6.65 6.23
N THR A 92 -18.48 6.14 5.40
CA THR A 92 -17.03 6.21 5.64
C THR A 92 -16.35 7.39 4.92
N ALA A 93 -17.11 8.26 4.25
CA ALA A 93 -16.60 9.51 3.71
C ALA A 93 -16.41 10.52 4.86
N ASP A 94 -15.44 10.24 5.72
CA ASP A 94 -15.05 11.16 6.79
C ASP A 94 -14.49 12.43 6.13
N SER A 95 -15.29 13.49 6.15
CA SER A 95 -14.94 14.81 5.61
C SER A 95 -14.29 15.69 6.68
N ALA A 96 -13.73 15.08 7.74
CA ALA A 96 -12.96 15.76 8.75
C ALA A 96 -11.68 16.33 8.15
N THR A 97 -11.79 17.53 7.58
CA THR A 97 -10.63 18.36 7.26
C THR A 97 -10.10 18.95 8.56
N VAL A 98 -9.04 18.34 9.11
CA VAL A 98 -8.27 18.95 10.18
C VAL A 98 -7.44 20.08 9.57
N THR A 99 -7.80 21.32 9.89
CA THR A 99 -6.95 22.46 9.58
C THR A 99 -5.73 22.42 10.52
N LEU A 100 -4.61 21.89 10.01
CA LEU A 100 -3.33 22.02 10.70
C LEU A 100 -2.94 23.51 10.67
N GLY A 101 -3.05 24.18 11.83
CA GLY A 101 -2.60 25.56 12.00
C GLY A 101 -1.08 25.64 11.97
N ILE A 102 -0.47 25.43 10.80
CA ILE A 102 0.97 25.58 10.62
C ILE A 102 1.25 27.08 10.46
N SER A 103 1.41 27.79 11.58
CA SER A 103 2.12 29.07 11.56
C SER A 103 3.58 28.78 11.20
N ALA A 104 4.16 29.52 10.24
CA ALA A 104 5.57 29.41 9.91
C ALA A 104 6.40 29.56 11.19
N GLN A 105 7.01 28.47 11.65
CA GLN A 105 7.89 28.50 12.80
C GLN A 105 9.22 29.11 12.33
N SER A 106 9.78 30.04 13.11
CA SER A 106 11.12 30.55 12.86
C SER A 106 12.13 29.39 12.90
N ASP A 107 13.17 29.46 12.07
CA ASP A 107 14.25 28.47 12.08
C ASP A 107 14.79 28.26 13.49
N LEU A 108 14.95 27.00 13.91
CA LEU A 108 15.46 26.65 15.25
C LEU A 108 16.93 27.06 15.42
N ALA A 109 17.71 26.88 14.36
CA ALA A 109 19.13 27.20 14.32
C ALA A 109 19.57 27.46 12.87
N THR A 110 20.62 28.26 12.70
CA THR A 110 21.31 28.40 11.42
C THR A 110 22.52 27.48 11.40
N VAL A 111 22.67 26.69 10.33
CA VAL A 111 23.81 25.80 10.11
C VAL A 111 24.75 26.41 9.09
N THR A 112 26.05 26.43 9.39
CA THR A 112 27.11 26.85 8.46
C THR A 112 28.14 25.73 8.31
N ALA A 113 28.44 25.35 7.07
CA ALA A 113 29.46 24.34 6.79
C ALA A 113 30.87 24.91 6.89
N PHE A 114 31.81 24.10 7.39
CA PHE A 114 33.25 24.35 7.28
C PHE A 114 33.84 23.52 6.13
N ALA A 115 35.10 23.79 5.79
CA ALA A 115 35.83 23.01 4.77
C ALA A 115 36.04 21.52 5.16
N GLY A 116 35.91 21.19 6.45
CA GLY A 116 36.14 19.83 6.95
C GLY A 116 37.62 19.44 7.01
N PRO A 117 37.94 18.28 7.62
CA PRO A 117 39.27 17.70 7.56
C PRO A 117 39.58 17.13 6.17
N THR A 118 40.82 17.27 5.71
CA THR A 118 41.30 16.68 4.44
C THR A 118 42.34 15.60 4.72
N TRP A 119 42.35 14.49 3.97
CA TRP A 119 43.36 13.44 4.04
C TRP A 119 43.73 12.93 2.65
N THR A 120 44.82 12.17 2.50
CA THR A 120 45.21 11.57 1.21
C THR A 120 44.93 10.07 1.21
N VAL A 121 44.20 9.61 0.21
CA VAL A 121 43.81 8.21 0.03
C VAL A 121 44.92 7.48 -0.74
N HIS A 122 45.33 6.32 -0.23
CA HIS A 122 46.32 5.46 -0.88
C HIS A 122 45.76 4.04 -1.10
N PRO A 123 46.17 3.34 -2.17
CA PRO A 123 45.80 1.94 -2.39
C PRO A 123 46.27 1.06 -1.23
N ARG A 124 45.41 0.12 -0.79
CA ARG A 124 45.74 -0.86 0.27
C ARG A 124 46.24 -0.23 1.58
N PHE A 125 45.81 0.98 1.86
CA PHE A 125 46.27 1.73 3.02
C PHE A 125 45.17 1.80 4.07
N LYS A 126 45.60 1.77 5.34
CA LYS A 126 44.79 2.16 6.48
C LYS A 126 45.29 3.51 6.95
N GLY A 127 44.48 4.55 6.80
CA GLY A 127 44.84 5.90 7.18
C GLY A 127 43.96 6.43 8.31
N THR A 128 44.41 7.55 8.87
CA THR A 128 43.71 8.27 9.94
C THR A 128 43.03 9.49 9.36
N ILE A 129 41.81 9.78 9.80
CA ILE A 129 41.10 11.01 9.49
C ILE A 129 41.51 12.05 10.55
N PRO A 130 42.09 13.20 10.15
CA PRO A 130 42.51 14.22 11.10
C PRO A 130 41.30 14.86 11.77
N ASN A 131 41.56 15.53 12.90
CA ASN A 131 40.52 16.31 13.55
C ASN A 131 40.14 17.54 12.71
N GLY A 132 38.87 17.92 12.75
CA GLY A 132 38.40 19.07 11.97
C GLY A 132 36.97 19.45 12.31
N LYS A 133 36.66 20.74 12.16
CA LYS A 133 35.29 21.25 12.26
C LYS A 133 34.57 20.96 10.94
N ILE A 134 33.35 20.46 11.01
CA ILE A 134 32.52 20.18 9.82
C ILE A 134 31.32 21.12 9.73
N PHE A 135 30.68 21.45 10.86
CA PHE A 135 29.58 22.41 10.89
C PHE A 135 29.62 23.32 12.12
N GLN A 136 29.03 24.50 11.97
CA GLN A 136 28.65 25.38 13.07
C GLN A 136 27.13 25.44 13.15
N ILE A 137 26.59 25.28 14.35
CA ILE A 137 25.18 25.45 14.66
C ILE A 137 25.06 26.73 15.49
N ALA A 138 24.31 27.70 14.99
CA ALA A 138 23.96 28.93 15.69
C ALA A 138 22.47 28.87 16.08
N PRO A 139 22.12 28.44 17.31
CA PRO A 139 20.75 28.45 17.77
C PRO A 139 20.16 29.86 17.72
N GLN A 140 18.89 29.96 17.33
CA GLN A 140 18.16 31.22 17.30
C GLN A 140 17.48 31.46 18.66
N SER A 141 16.21 31.89 18.67
CA SER A 141 15.45 32.15 19.91
C SER A 141 14.98 30.89 20.64
N PHE A 142 15.35 29.69 20.18
CA PHE A 142 14.94 28.43 20.81
C PHE A 142 15.81 28.13 22.03
N THR A 143 15.19 27.83 23.18
CA THR A 143 15.88 27.56 24.46
C THR A 143 15.66 26.13 24.99
N GLY A 144 15.21 25.21 24.13
CA GLY A 144 15.06 23.79 24.45
C GLY A 144 16.25 22.97 23.99
N ASP A 145 16.22 21.66 24.25
CA ASP A 145 17.22 20.73 23.77
C ASP A 145 17.12 20.54 22.25
N LEU A 146 18.28 20.47 21.60
CA LEU A 146 18.40 20.34 20.15
C LEU A 146 18.93 18.96 19.79
N LEU A 147 18.50 18.44 18.64
CA LEU A 147 18.97 17.20 18.06
C LEU A 147 19.64 17.51 16.71
N ALA A 148 20.94 17.27 16.64
CA ALA A 148 21.72 17.38 15.42
C ALA A 148 21.84 15.99 14.77
N THR A 149 21.33 15.83 13.55
CA THR A 149 21.43 14.58 12.79
C THR A 149 22.32 14.76 11.57
N LEU A 150 23.41 14.00 11.52
CA LEU A 150 24.35 13.97 10.42
C LEU A 150 24.00 12.83 9.47
N TYR A 151 24.17 13.06 8.17
CA TYR A 151 23.95 12.07 7.12
C TYR A 151 25.13 12.01 6.15
N ILE A 152 25.54 10.82 5.73
CA ILE A 152 26.38 10.62 4.54
C ILE A 152 25.47 10.42 3.34
N THR A 153 25.53 11.30 2.33
CA THR A 153 24.60 11.25 1.18
C THR A 153 25.15 10.54 -0.04
N ASN A 154 26.47 10.44 -0.19
CA ASN A 154 27.14 9.74 -1.30
C ASN A 154 27.67 8.37 -0.86
N GLY A 155 26.93 7.66 0.00
CA GLY A 155 27.38 6.37 0.53
C GLY A 155 27.66 5.34 -0.57
N ASN A 156 26.91 5.39 -1.68
CA ASN A 156 27.06 4.49 -2.82
C ASN A 156 28.39 4.69 -3.57
N GLU A 157 28.87 5.92 -3.67
CA GLU A 157 30.14 6.26 -4.29
C GLU A 157 31.30 5.88 -3.36
N LEU A 158 31.15 6.17 -2.06
CA LEU A 158 32.15 5.86 -1.04
C LEU A 158 32.42 4.35 -0.90
N VAL A 159 31.43 3.48 -1.06
CA VAL A 159 31.65 2.02 -0.97
C VAL A 159 32.49 1.46 -2.12
N ASN A 160 32.69 2.18 -3.22
CA ASN A 160 33.59 1.76 -4.29
C ASN A 160 35.07 2.04 -3.98
N VAL A 161 35.32 2.99 -3.06
CA VAL A 161 36.64 3.46 -2.66
C VAL A 161 37.05 2.85 -1.32
N TYR A 162 36.18 3.01 -0.33
CA TYR A 162 36.46 2.70 1.07
C TYR A 162 35.87 1.34 1.42
N ASN A 163 36.73 0.45 1.90
CA ASN A 163 36.31 -0.77 2.58
C ASN A 163 35.80 -0.48 4.00
N ALA A 164 36.35 0.56 4.63
CA ALA A 164 35.84 1.10 5.89
C ALA A 164 36.08 2.60 5.94
N LEU A 165 35.09 3.35 6.39
CA LEU A 165 35.19 4.76 6.73
C LEU A 165 34.49 4.94 8.08
N VAL A 166 35.25 5.35 9.10
CA VAL A 166 34.76 5.51 10.47
C VAL A 166 35.18 6.87 10.98
N MET A 167 34.20 7.73 11.24
CA MET A 167 34.40 9.09 11.74
C MET A 167 33.83 9.22 13.16
N LYS A 168 34.66 9.62 14.13
CA LYS A 168 34.23 9.93 15.49
C LYS A 168 33.79 11.39 15.57
N VAL A 169 32.49 11.60 15.67
CA VAL A 169 31.86 12.92 15.68
C VAL A 169 31.46 13.32 17.09
N GLN A 170 31.64 14.59 17.43
CA GLN A 170 31.24 15.16 18.71
C GLN A 170 30.85 16.63 18.54
N ILE A 171 29.93 17.12 19.37
CA ILE A 171 29.54 18.53 19.40
C ILE A 171 30.23 19.22 20.59
N PHE A 172 30.77 20.40 20.31
CA PHE A 172 31.38 21.29 21.29
C PHE A 172 30.54 22.56 21.41
N ASP A 173 30.46 23.13 22.60
CA ASP A 173 29.75 24.39 22.85
C ASP A 173 30.61 25.63 22.49
N GLY A 174 30.06 26.83 22.70
CA GLY A 174 30.75 28.08 22.39
C GLY A 174 32.00 28.34 23.24
N ALA A 175 32.15 27.67 24.38
CA ALA A 175 33.33 27.71 25.24
C ALA A 175 34.37 26.63 24.89
N GLY A 176 34.05 25.74 23.93
CA GLY A 176 34.89 24.61 23.55
C GLY A 176 34.78 23.40 24.49
N ALA A 177 33.77 23.38 25.37
CA ALA A 177 33.47 22.22 26.20
C ALA A 177 32.67 21.17 25.40
N ASN A 178 32.78 19.91 25.79
CA ASN A 178 32.03 18.82 25.17
C ASN A 178 30.54 18.95 25.47
N ALA A 179 29.73 19.22 24.45
CA ALA A 179 28.27 19.30 24.57
C ALA A 179 27.60 17.91 24.44
N THR A 180 28.26 16.97 23.78
CA THR A 180 27.78 15.58 23.62
C THR A 180 28.87 14.57 23.93
N GLN A 181 28.47 13.32 24.16
CA GLN A 181 29.39 12.19 24.07
C GLN A 181 29.80 11.97 22.60
N PRO A 182 31.02 11.47 22.35
CA PRO A 182 31.43 11.16 21.00
C PRO A 182 30.68 9.94 20.47
N ALA A 183 30.31 9.97 19.19
CA ALA A 183 29.67 8.85 18.51
C ALA A 183 30.28 8.63 17.12
N TYR A 184 29.93 7.51 16.47
CA TYR A 184 30.59 7.07 15.24
C TYR A 184 29.63 7.11 14.05
N LEU A 185 30.04 7.87 13.03
CA LEU A 185 29.43 7.91 11.71
C LEU A 185 30.23 6.96 10.81
N THR A 186 29.56 5.97 10.23
CA THR A 186 30.21 4.92 9.42
C THR A 186 29.46 4.70 8.11
N LEU A 187 30.01 3.92 7.18
CA LEU A 187 29.30 3.57 5.95
C LEU A 187 28.05 2.74 6.21
N GLU A 188 28.08 1.87 7.23
CA GLU A 188 26.92 1.05 7.63
C GLU A 188 25.90 1.85 8.46
N ASN A 189 26.40 2.79 9.28
CA ASN A 189 25.57 3.72 10.03
C ASN A 189 25.71 5.12 9.45
N SER A 190 25.07 5.34 8.31
CA SER A 190 25.18 6.57 7.52
C SER A 190 24.41 7.76 8.12
N ALA A 191 23.66 7.54 9.19
CA ALA A 191 22.95 8.58 9.93
C ALA A 191 23.36 8.57 11.41
N LEU A 192 23.69 9.73 11.97
CA LEU A 192 24.10 9.87 13.37
C LEU A 192 23.36 11.03 14.03
N SER A 193 22.58 10.73 15.06
CA SER A 193 21.85 11.72 15.86
C SER A 193 22.57 12.02 17.18
N LEU A 194 22.75 13.30 17.48
CA LEU A 194 23.44 13.81 18.66
C LEU A 194 22.55 14.87 19.35
N ALA A 195 21.99 14.52 20.51
CA ALA A 195 21.20 15.45 21.32
C ALA A 195 22.11 16.28 22.23
N PHE A 196 21.87 17.59 22.32
CA PHE A 196 22.63 18.49 23.20
C PHE A 196 21.73 19.55 23.82
N ASN A 197 22.12 19.99 25.02
CA ASN A 197 21.38 21.00 25.76
C ASN A 197 21.69 22.41 25.24
N ASN A 198 20.64 23.18 25.01
CA ASN A 198 20.69 24.59 24.63
C ASN A 198 19.83 25.47 25.55
N THR A 199 19.57 25.02 26.79
CA THR A 199 18.82 25.81 27.78
C THR A 199 19.61 27.00 28.30
N THR A 200 20.95 26.93 28.25
CA THR A 200 21.86 28.02 28.62
C THR A 200 22.83 28.26 27.45
N PRO A 201 22.43 29.02 26.42
CA PRO A 201 23.24 29.18 25.21
C PRO A 201 24.58 29.84 25.57
N THR A 202 25.68 29.11 25.43
CA THR A 202 27.05 29.63 25.64
C THR A 202 27.65 30.22 24.36
N GLY A 203 26.86 30.26 23.28
CA GLY A 203 27.26 30.73 21.95
C GLY A 203 26.91 29.71 20.87
N ASN A 204 27.67 29.72 19.77
CA ASN A 204 27.50 28.76 18.69
C ASN A 204 28.12 27.42 19.05
N TYR A 205 27.47 26.34 18.64
CA TYR A 205 27.99 24.99 18.79
C TYR A 205 28.79 24.61 17.54
N THR A 206 29.82 23.78 17.70
CA THR A 206 30.61 23.25 16.58
C THR A 206 30.53 21.74 16.55
N VAL A 207 30.18 21.19 15.39
CA VAL A 207 30.21 19.76 15.12
C VAL A 207 31.58 19.43 14.55
N ASN A 208 32.30 18.54 15.23
CA ASN A 208 33.69 18.22 14.90
C ASN A 208 33.87 16.72 14.69
N ILE A 209 34.69 16.37 13.71
CA ILE A 209 35.34 15.07 13.66
C ILE A 209 36.55 15.16 14.60
N THR A 210 36.52 14.39 15.68
CA THR A 210 37.58 14.39 16.69
C THR A 210 38.71 13.42 16.34
N SER A 211 38.36 12.30 15.69
CA SER A 211 39.28 11.32 15.13
C SER A 211 38.54 10.44 14.13
N GLY A 212 39.25 9.67 13.32
CA GLY A 212 38.64 8.62 12.53
C GLY A 212 39.69 7.78 11.84
N TYR A 213 39.24 6.75 11.12
CA TYR A 213 40.13 5.99 10.25
C TYR A 213 39.38 5.56 8.99
N TYR A 214 40.16 5.28 7.95
CA TYR A 214 39.67 4.73 6.71
C TYR A 214 40.55 3.57 6.26
N SER A 215 39.98 2.68 5.45
CA SER A 215 40.73 1.67 4.73
C SER A 215 40.17 1.52 3.32
N ASN A 216 41.06 1.34 2.34
CA ASN A 216 40.69 1.37 0.93
C ASN A 216 40.86 0.02 0.25
N PHE A 217 40.15 -0.16 -0.85
CA PHE A 217 40.33 -1.33 -1.70
C PHE A 217 41.67 -1.31 -2.46
N ARG A 218 42.01 -2.47 -3.02
CA ARG A 218 43.26 -2.66 -3.78
C ARG A 218 43.28 -1.88 -5.09
N TRP A 219 42.13 -1.73 -5.74
CA TRP A 219 42.01 -1.15 -7.09
C TRP A 219 41.93 0.38 -7.09
N VAL A 220 41.84 1.00 -5.92
CA VAL A 220 41.80 2.46 -5.78
C VAL A 220 43.17 3.06 -6.12
N THR A 221 43.21 4.01 -7.05
CA THR A 221 44.43 4.81 -7.29
C THR A 221 44.62 5.82 -6.15
N GLY A 222 45.85 6.27 -5.89
CA GLY A 222 46.05 7.29 -4.87
C GLY A 222 45.41 8.62 -5.29
N PHE A 223 44.63 9.24 -4.41
CA PHE A 223 43.98 10.53 -4.68
C PHE A 223 43.83 11.35 -3.39
N THR A 224 43.65 12.66 -3.55
CA THR A 224 43.13 13.50 -2.46
C THR A 224 41.63 13.63 -2.69
N PRO A 225 40.78 13.26 -1.72
CA PRO A 225 39.33 13.33 -1.87
C PRO A 225 38.90 14.68 -2.43
N SER A 226 38.20 14.61 -3.55
CA SER A 226 37.58 15.76 -4.19
C SER A 226 36.40 15.25 -5.02
N GLY A 227 35.27 15.95 -4.98
CA GLY A 227 34.06 15.51 -5.68
C GLY A 227 33.38 14.31 -5.02
N GLU A 228 32.93 13.35 -5.83
CA GLU A 228 32.05 12.25 -5.41
C GLU A 228 32.72 11.20 -4.51
N GLU A 229 34.06 11.16 -4.49
CA GLU A 229 34.86 10.23 -3.69
C GLU A 229 35.20 10.78 -2.28
N ASP A 230 34.81 12.02 -2.01
CA ASP A 230 34.91 12.68 -0.70
C ASP A 230 33.57 12.56 0.05
N PRO A 231 33.52 12.25 1.35
CA PRO A 231 32.26 12.11 2.06
C PRO A 231 31.45 13.41 2.05
N ILE A 232 30.29 13.38 1.41
CA ILE A 232 29.33 14.47 1.41
C ILE A 232 28.45 14.30 2.64
N ILE A 233 28.70 15.14 3.64
CA ILE A 233 27.98 15.12 4.92
C ILE A 233 26.94 16.22 4.92
N PHE A 234 25.73 15.89 5.34
CA PHE A 234 24.65 16.85 5.61
C PHE A 234 24.35 16.90 7.11
N LEU A 235 23.90 18.05 7.59
CA LEU A 235 23.46 18.25 8.97
C LEU A 235 22.04 18.81 8.98
N GLU A 236 21.17 18.14 9.72
CA GLU A 236 19.83 18.63 10.08
C GLU A 236 19.80 18.94 11.59
N VAL A 237 19.09 20.01 11.96
CA VAL A 237 18.88 20.37 13.37
C VAL A 237 17.40 20.44 13.65
N THR A 238 16.94 19.64 14.60
CA THR A 238 15.54 19.56 15.03
C THR A 238 15.44 19.77 16.54
N GLN A 239 14.22 19.97 17.03
CA GLN A 239 13.97 19.93 18.47
C GLN A 239 14.13 18.49 18.97
N ALA A 240 14.92 18.29 20.03
CA ALA A 240 14.98 17.00 20.69
C ALA A 240 13.62 16.72 21.35
N SER A 241 13.08 15.51 21.15
CA SER A 241 11.89 15.09 21.89
C SER A 241 12.17 15.16 23.39
N PRO A 242 11.25 15.69 24.20
CA PRO A 242 11.35 15.60 25.67
C PRO A 242 11.37 14.14 26.14
#